data_AF-A0A8T2LGX4-F1
#
_entry.id   AF-A0A8T2LGX4-F1
#
_cell.length_a   1.000
_cell.length_b   1.000
_cell.length_c   1.000
_cell.angle_alpha   90.00
_cell.angle_beta   90.00
_cell.angle_gamma   90.00
#
_symmetry.space_group_name_H-M   'P 1'
#
loop_
_entity.id
_entity.type
_entity.pdbx_description
1 polymer ?
#
loop_
_entity_poly.entity_id
_entity_poly.type
_entity_poly.pdbx_seq_one_letter_code
_entity_poly.pdbx_strand_id
1 'polypeptide(L)'
;MEALWMIIICSLADLTESSKHMDGTVPCATPQVPEEVKAVEGEALYWPCPNSDCSEEAEHSLIQWFKNSSGTIQPITADERARVHHHGPVLYILPLTLNDSGLYITRWWEKNKTGCDEFKTELVVGEKFHTELKENSETVPITCPAYDNQTKSLTWYKDSHLIPNESKKILYLHNTQKKDEGMYTCVCTWEHHGRHYNTSGSIHLEIKDPGISSIPKILHPSNNSVKFIDLGSEVVLQCSVFFGINIKQYCFVDWLRNNAELIEETGYTIHNWNERDTFYSSLTISKVSEADLQSEFQCKAYNQNKWVNVIITLKTTESDLLLVVTYLCTFLIVLLAAGTIKWFAVDLALLFRGLCFKLKKTEDGKVYDAYVIYQKDNVDEKTANFINRVLPAVLENSCGFKLYIHCRDDLPGEDCMEQVERVMKLCRRLIVVLTPGISQGQQLPTPHGYDWQVGLYQVLVQQEMSMILIQLGKMKDYSHLPLALQHHLQKTPPLKWSERSPHATSASSRFWKQVRYMMPAVPALLCPNFCSAKIRSYELSETCC
;
A
#
# COMPACT_ATOMS: atom_id res chain seq x y z
N MET A 1 82.20 13.00 -84.26
CA MET A 1 81.60 11.79 -83.65
C MET A 1 81.07 12.05 -82.24
N GLU A 2 80.58 13.27 -81.95
CA GLU A 2 79.91 13.62 -80.67
C GLU A 2 78.49 14.18 -80.90
N ALA A 3 78.12 14.52 -82.15
CA ALA A 3 76.81 15.08 -82.48
C ALA A 3 75.74 14.04 -82.85
N LEU A 4 76.12 12.75 -82.99
CA LEU A 4 75.20 11.68 -83.42
C LEU A 4 74.58 10.89 -82.25
N TRP A 5 75.11 11.05 -81.02
CA TRP A 5 74.55 10.44 -79.81
C TRP A 5 73.46 11.29 -79.14
N MET A 6 73.42 12.60 -79.38
CA MET A 6 72.39 13.49 -78.83
C MET A 6 71.04 13.42 -79.56
N ILE A 7 71.01 12.99 -80.83
CA ILE A 7 69.76 12.93 -81.63
C ILE A 7 68.97 11.63 -81.36
N ILE A 8 69.65 10.55 -80.96
CA ILE A 8 68.99 9.28 -80.60
C ILE A 8 68.32 9.37 -79.22
N ILE A 9 68.82 10.24 -78.32
CA ILE A 9 68.20 10.44 -77.00
C ILE A 9 66.98 11.38 -77.07
N CYS A 10 66.95 12.36 -77.98
CA CYS A 10 65.76 13.22 -78.16
C CYS A 10 64.60 12.54 -78.91
N SER A 11 64.86 11.55 -79.78
CA SER A 11 63.78 10.86 -80.52
C SER A 11 63.11 9.71 -79.77
N LEU A 12 63.64 9.33 -78.59
CA LEU A 12 62.98 8.41 -77.66
C LEU A 12 62.23 9.14 -76.53
N ALA A 13 62.37 10.46 -76.39
CA ALA A 13 61.65 11.26 -75.40
C ALA A 13 60.27 11.72 -75.88
N ASP A 14 60.03 11.83 -77.19
CA ASP A 14 58.75 12.30 -77.75
C ASP A 14 57.74 11.17 -78.06
N LEU A 15 58.04 9.91 -77.72
CA LEU A 15 57.11 8.77 -77.87
C LEU A 15 56.58 8.22 -76.54
N THR A 16 56.81 8.92 -75.44
CA THR A 16 56.21 8.59 -74.13
C THR A 16 55.61 9.82 -73.45
N GLU A 17 54.75 10.53 -74.17
CA GLU A 17 53.73 11.39 -73.53
C GLU A 17 52.33 10.79 -73.74
N SER A 18 52.26 9.46 -73.61
CA SER A 18 51.05 8.71 -73.38
C SER A 18 51.37 7.75 -72.23
N SER A 19 50.50 7.69 -71.22
CA SER A 19 50.70 6.97 -69.95
C SER A 19 51.58 7.70 -68.91
N LYS A 20 51.12 8.85 -68.41
CA LYS A 20 51.16 9.03 -66.95
C LYS A 20 50.06 8.14 -66.39
N HIS A 21 50.46 6.91 -66.06
CA HIS A 21 49.71 6.05 -65.16
C HIS A 21 49.37 6.90 -63.94
N MET A 22 48.07 7.07 -63.68
CA MET A 22 47.55 7.56 -62.40
C MET A 22 47.98 6.55 -61.34
N ASP A 23 49.16 6.79 -60.77
CA ASP A 23 49.81 5.90 -59.82
C ASP A 23 49.07 6.00 -58.47
N GLY A 24 48.48 4.88 -58.06
CA GLY A 24 47.57 4.77 -56.92
C GLY A 24 48.28 4.70 -55.56
N THR A 25 49.21 5.61 -55.29
CA THR A 25 50.02 5.59 -54.04
C THR A 25 49.70 6.72 -53.07
N VAL A 26 48.80 7.65 -53.40
CA VAL A 26 48.26 8.63 -52.45
C VAL A 26 46.81 8.26 -52.10
N PRO A 27 46.49 7.95 -50.82
CA PRO A 27 45.11 7.66 -50.43
C PRO A 27 44.26 8.93 -50.60
N CYS A 28 43.17 8.82 -51.37
CA CYS A 28 42.22 9.91 -51.53
C CYS A 28 41.60 10.28 -50.18
N ALA A 29 41.38 11.56 -49.95
CA ALA A 29 40.61 12.00 -48.80
C ALA A 29 39.15 11.54 -48.96
N THR A 30 38.52 11.08 -47.87
CA THR A 30 37.10 10.72 -47.83
C THR A 30 36.36 11.73 -46.96
N PRO A 31 35.96 12.88 -47.53
CA PRO A 31 35.45 14.00 -46.75
C PRO A 31 34.01 13.82 -46.22
N GLN A 32 33.27 12.78 -46.62
CA GLN A 32 31.83 12.65 -46.31
C GLN A 32 31.39 11.23 -45.90
N VAL A 33 30.28 11.16 -45.15
CA VAL A 33 29.52 9.94 -44.81
C VAL A 33 28.90 9.36 -46.10
N PRO A 34 28.84 8.03 -46.30
CA PRO A 34 28.24 7.48 -47.50
C PRO A 34 26.79 7.94 -47.66
N GLU A 35 26.54 8.63 -48.77
CA GLU A 35 25.20 9.07 -49.16
C GLU A 35 24.45 7.87 -49.78
N GLU A 36 23.13 7.84 -49.63
CA GLU A 36 22.28 6.76 -50.16
C GLU A 36 21.39 7.34 -51.26
N VAL A 37 21.56 6.86 -52.49
CA VAL A 37 20.76 7.26 -53.66
C VAL A 37 19.76 6.16 -53.96
N LYS A 38 18.50 6.55 -54.17
CA LYS A 38 17.38 5.62 -54.40
C LYS A 38 16.79 5.87 -55.77
N ALA A 39 16.55 4.79 -56.51
CA ALA A 39 15.99 4.88 -57.85
C ALA A 39 15.08 3.69 -58.16
N VAL A 40 14.18 3.88 -59.11
CA VAL A 40 13.16 2.88 -59.48
C VAL A 40 13.66 2.00 -60.61
N GLU A 41 13.37 0.70 -60.55
CA GLU A 41 13.73 -0.25 -61.61
C GLU A 41 13.06 0.12 -62.94
N GLY A 42 13.78 -0.04 -64.06
CA GLY A 42 13.27 0.23 -65.41
C GLY A 42 13.30 1.69 -65.81
N GLU A 43 13.56 2.61 -64.88
CA GLU A 43 13.72 4.04 -65.13
C GLU A 43 15.16 4.43 -65.45
N ALA A 44 15.35 5.69 -65.83
CA ALA A 44 16.66 6.26 -66.08
C ALA A 44 17.16 7.01 -64.86
N LEU A 45 18.47 6.90 -64.60
CA LEU A 45 19.14 7.66 -63.56
C LEU A 45 20.09 8.68 -64.18
N TYR A 46 19.87 9.95 -63.85
CA TYR A 46 20.84 11.03 -63.98
C TYR A 46 21.46 11.25 -62.60
N TRP A 47 22.75 11.02 -62.46
CA TRP A 47 23.42 11.08 -61.16
C TRP A 47 24.66 11.98 -61.19
N PRO A 48 24.55 13.23 -60.70
CA PRO A 48 25.68 14.14 -60.61
C PRO A 48 26.61 13.78 -59.45
N CYS A 49 27.84 14.27 -59.52
CA CYS A 49 28.81 14.12 -58.44
C CYS A 49 28.27 14.77 -57.14
N PRO A 50 28.41 14.13 -55.95
CA PRO A 50 27.85 14.64 -54.69
C PRO A 50 28.38 16.01 -54.24
N ASN A 51 29.60 16.37 -54.62
CA ASN A 51 30.21 17.65 -54.24
C ASN A 51 30.01 18.70 -55.35
N SER A 52 29.65 19.94 -55.00
CA SER A 52 29.47 21.06 -55.92
C SER A 52 30.73 21.35 -56.74
N ASP A 53 31.90 21.26 -56.10
CA ASP A 53 33.19 21.53 -56.74
C ASP A 53 33.49 20.48 -57.83
N CYS A 54 33.08 19.24 -57.59
CA CYS A 54 33.17 18.14 -58.55
C CYS A 54 32.08 18.22 -59.62
N SER A 55 30.88 18.71 -59.29
CA SER A 55 29.75 18.79 -60.21
C SER A 55 29.83 19.98 -61.18
N GLU A 56 30.37 21.12 -60.74
CA GLU A 56 30.32 22.38 -61.50
C GLU A 56 31.69 22.93 -61.93
N GLU A 57 32.77 22.70 -61.16
CA GLU A 57 34.08 23.34 -61.39
C GLU A 57 35.13 22.43 -62.05
N ALA A 58 34.86 21.14 -62.17
CA ALA A 58 35.84 20.14 -62.59
C ALA A 58 35.91 19.92 -64.12
N GLU A 59 37.13 19.70 -64.64
CA GLU A 59 37.31 19.22 -66.02
C GLU A 59 36.91 17.74 -66.14
N HIS A 60 36.20 17.40 -67.23
CA HIS A 60 35.67 16.05 -67.46
C HIS A 60 36.73 14.94 -67.44
N SER A 61 37.99 15.26 -67.75
CA SER A 61 39.13 14.32 -67.76
C SER A 61 39.68 13.97 -66.37
N LEU A 62 39.26 14.68 -65.31
CA LEU A 62 39.77 14.53 -63.94
C LEU A 62 38.79 13.82 -63.01
N ILE A 63 37.76 13.17 -63.57
CA ILE A 63 36.75 12.44 -62.81
C ILE A 63 36.67 11.00 -63.34
N GLN A 64 36.67 10.05 -62.41
CA GLN A 64 36.46 8.64 -62.72
C GLN A 64 35.42 8.03 -61.78
N TRP A 65 34.55 7.23 -62.38
CA TRP A 65 33.52 6.48 -61.67
C TRP A 65 33.87 5.00 -61.59
N PHE A 66 33.57 4.39 -60.46
CA PHE A 66 33.79 2.97 -60.21
C PHE A 66 32.55 2.34 -59.58
N LYS A 67 32.33 1.07 -59.86
CA LYS A 67 31.33 0.23 -59.19
C LYS A 67 32.04 -0.84 -58.38
N ASN A 68 31.66 -1.00 -57.12
CA ASN A 68 32.11 -2.11 -56.29
C ASN A 68 31.17 -3.30 -56.52
N SER A 69 31.65 -4.31 -57.23
CA SER A 69 30.94 -5.57 -57.45
C SER A 69 31.59 -6.64 -56.58
N SER A 70 30.90 -7.05 -55.51
CA SER A 70 31.34 -8.15 -54.62
C SER A 70 32.77 -8.01 -54.07
N GLY A 71 33.19 -6.79 -53.72
CA GLY A 71 34.50 -6.51 -53.12
C GLY A 71 35.59 -6.12 -54.13
N THR A 72 35.31 -6.13 -55.43
CA THR A 72 36.23 -5.67 -56.47
C THR A 72 35.74 -4.35 -57.06
N ILE A 73 36.61 -3.33 -57.05
CA ILE A 73 36.34 -2.01 -57.63
C ILE A 73 36.65 -2.06 -59.12
N GLN A 74 35.64 -1.87 -59.97
CA GLN A 74 35.78 -1.83 -61.44
C GLN A 74 35.47 -0.43 -61.98
N PRO A 75 36.29 0.12 -62.90
CA PRO A 75 36.00 1.41 -63.53
C PRO A 75 34.79 1.31 -64.46
N ILE A 76 33.98 2.35 -64.47
CA ILE A 76 32.84 2.50 -65.37
C ILE A 76 33.34 3.15 -66.67
N THR A 77 32.79 2.74 -67.81
CA THR A 77 33.20 3.25 -69.13
C THR A 77 32.68 4.66 -69.40
N ALA A 78 33.43 5.44 -70.18
CA ALA A 78 33.00 6.72 -70.74
C ALA A 78 32.33 6.57 -72.12
N ASP A 79 32.18 5.34 -72.64
CA ASP A 79 31.49 5.08 -73.91
C ASP A 79 29.98 5.26 -73.75
N GLU A 80 29.45 6.33 -74.34
CA GLU A 80 28.02 6.71 -74.34
C GLU A 80 27.11 5.64 -74.97
N ARG A 81 27.66 4.66 -75.70
CA ARG A 81 26.88 3.51 -76.22
C ARG A 81 26.56 2.47 -75.15
N ALA A 82 27.30 2.45 -74.05
CA ALA A 82 27.08 1.52 -72.96
C ALA A 82 25.84 1.91 -72.14
N ARG A 83 25.15 0.90 -71.59
CA ARG A 83 23.97 1.10 -70.72
C ARG A 83 24.29 1.91 -69.45
N VAL A 84 25.46 1.65 -68.88
CA VAL A 84 26.02 2.34 -67.70
C VAL A 84 27.30 3.01 -68.17
N HIS A 85 27.29 4.33 -68.19
CA HIS A 85 28.44 5.11 -68.61
C HIS A 85 28.49 6.44 -67.86
N HIS A 86 29.66 7.06 -67.80
CA HIS A 86 29.80 8.39 -67.23
C HIS A 86 30.23 9.40 -68.29
N HIS A 87 29.74 10.63 -68.18
CA HIS A 87 30.20 11.76 -68.98
C HIS A 87 30.66 12.86 -68.02
N GLY A 88 31.97 12.99 -67.85
CA GLY A 88 32.57 13.91 -66.88
C GLY A 88 32.05 13.67 -65.46
N PRO A 89 31.40 14.67 -64.82
CA PRO A 89 30.95 14.59 -63.43
C PRO A 89 29.65 13.80 -63.22
N VAL A 90 29.02 13.30 -64.29
CA VAL A 90 27.71 12.66 -64.21
C VAL A 90 27.79 11.18 -64.61
N LEU A 91 27.14 10.33 -63.82
CA LEU A 91 26.88 8.94 -64.14
C LEU A 91 25.46 8.76 -64.71
N TYR A 92 25.36 8.02 -65.83
CA TYR A 92 24.10 7.66 -66.48
C TYR A 92 23.87 6.15 -66.41
N ILE A 93 22.65 5.76 -66.03
CA ILE A 93 22.19 4.36 -66.06
C ILE A 93 20.86 4.27 -66.80
N LEU A 94 20.88 3.69 -68.00
CA LEU A 94 19.80 3.82 -69.00
C LEU A 94 19.43 2.47 -69.65
N PRO A 95 18.49 1.68 -69.12
CA PRO A 95 17.72 1.84 -67.88
C PRO A 95 18.36 1.13 -66.67
N LEU A 96 17.82 1.40 -65.49
CA LEU A 96 18.13 0.74 -64.22
C LEU A 96 17.59 -0.69 -64.15
N THR A 97 18.37 -1.56 -63.52
CA THR A 97 18.00 -2.94 -63.17
C THR A 97 18.30 -3.19 -61.68
N LEU A 98 17.65 -4.17 -61.05
CA LEU A 98 17.93 -4.50 -59.63
C LEU A 98 19.40 -4.82 -59.36
N ASN A 99 20.11 -5.39 -60.35
CA ASN A 99 21.55 -5.71 -60.29
C ASN A 99 22.46 -4.47 -60.30
N ASP A 100 21.91 -3.28 -60.58
CA ASP A 100 22.66 -2.05 -60.52
C ASP A 100 22.82 -1.53 -59.09
N SER A 101 22.08 -2.08 -58.12
CA SER A 101 22.25 -1.78 -56.70
C SER A 101 23.65 -2.13 -56.20
N GLY A 102 24.20 -1.29 -55.32
CA GLY A 102 25.52 -1.49 -54.73
C GLY A 102 26.28 -0.18 -54.53
N LEU A 103 27.56 -0.30 -54.14
CA LEU A 103 28.39 0.83 -53.82
C LEU A 103 29.08 1.39 -55.08
N TYR A 104 28.82 2.66 -55.38
CA TYR A 104 29.49 3.44 -56.40
C TYR A 104 30.52 4.36 -55.76
N ILE A 105 31.62 4.58 -56.46
CA ILE A 105 32.72 5.40 -55.99
C ILE A 105 33.04 6.39 -57.09
N THR A 106 33.00 7.68 -56.78
CA THR A 106 33.52 8.72 -57.68
C THR A 106 34.81 9.28 -57.10
N ARG A 107 35.83 9.37 -57.96
CA ARG A 107 37.12 9.96 -57.64
C ARG A 107 37.33 11.18 -58.49
N TRP A 108 37.68 12.27 -57.83
CA TRP A 108 37.98 13.53 -58.45
C TRP A 108 39.40 13.96 -58.08
N TRP A 109 40.14 14.46 -59.07
CA TRP A 109 41.47 15.03 -58.90
C TRP A 109 41.44 16.54 -59.09
N GLU A 110 41.88 17.28 -58.07
CA GLU A 110 42.11 18.71 -58.21
C GLU A 110 43.35 18.98 -59.08
N LYS A 111 43.24 19.88 -60.06
CA LYS A 111 44.38 20.25 -60.96
C LYS A 111 45.62 20.76 -60.22
N ASN A 112 45.43 21.38 -59.05
CA ASN A 112 46.46 22.12 -58.33
C ASN A 112 46.93 21.43 -57.02
N LYS A 113 46.39 20.25 -56.69
CA LYS A 113 46.82 19.45 -55.54
C LYS A 113 47.20 18.05 -56.00
N THR A 114 48.14 17.42 -55.30
CA THR A 114 48.51 16.01 -55.52
C THR A 114 47.54 15.01 -54.87
N GLY A 115 46.42 15.51 -54.31
CA GLY A 115 45.39 14.71 -53.65
C GLY A 115 44.19 14.47 -54.54
N CYS A 116 43.47 13.39 -54.26
CA CYS A 116 42.16 13.09 -54.80
C CYS A 116 41.12 13.07 -53.68
N ASP A 117 39.89 13.39 -54.02
CA ASP A 117 38.74 13.16 -53.14
C ASP A 117 37.96 11.96 -53.65
N GLU A 118 37.62 11.05 -52.73
CA GLU A 118 36.83 9.86 -53.00
C GLU A 118 35.49 9.95 -52.28
N PHE A 119 34.41 9.90 -53.07
CA PHE A 119 33.04 9.85 -52.56
C PHE A 119 32.48 8.45 -52.78
N LYS A 120 31.97 7.86 -51.72
CA LYS A 120 31.34 6.54 -51.72
C LYS A 120 29.85 6.73 -51.54
N THR A 121 29.06 6.18 -52.44
CA THR A 121 27.61 6.36 -52.42
C THR A 121 26.93 5.04 -52.73
N GLU A 122 25.94 4.67 -51.93
CA GLU A 122 25.20 3.43 -52.10
C GLU A 122 23.96 3.67 -52.97
N LEU A 123 23.88 2.98 -54.10
CA LEU A 123 22.69 2.97 -54.95
C LEU A 123 21.79 1.81 -54.54
N VAL A 124 20.53 2.13 -54.23
CA VAL A 124 19.48 1.15 -53.96
C VAL A 124 18.43 1.26 -55.05
N VAL A 125 18.36 0.24 -55.91
CA VAL A 125 17.33 0.14 -56.95
C VAL A 125 16.15 -0.67 -56.42
N GLY A 126 14.99 -0.02 -56.32
CA GLY A 126 13.76 -0.65 -55.83
C GLY A 126 12.62 0.35 -55.72
N GLU A 127 11.41 -0.14 -55.43
CA GLU A 127 10.27 0.72 -55.15
C GLU A 127 10.38 1.30 -53.74
N LYS A 128 10.41 2.63 -53.62
CA LYS A 128 10.27 3.30 -52.32
C LYS A 128 9.32 4.48 -52.43
N PHE A 129 8.44 4.57 -51.44
CA PHE A 129 7.52 5.68 -51.25
C PHE A 129 7.94 6.45 -49.99
N HIS A 130 7.88 7.78 -50.06
CA HIS A 130 8.06 8.63 -48.89
C HIS A 130 6.69 9.02 -48.35
N THR A 131 6.43 8.80 -47.06
CA THR A 131 5.17 9.25 -46.44
C THR A 131 5.32 10.68 -45.94
N GLU A 132 4.53 11.60 -46.50
CA GLU A 132 4.39 12.96 -45.99
C GLU A 132 3.08 13.10 -45.21
N LEU A 133 3.22 13.40 -43.91
CA LEU A 133 2.12 13.76 -43.05
C LEU A 133 1.87 15.27 -43.14
N LYS A 134 0.73 15.66 -43.70
CA LYS A 134 0.29 17.05 -43.77
C LYS A 134 -0.98 17.24 -42.96
N GLU A 135 -1.20 18.46 -42.51
CA GLU A 135 -2.46 18.81 -41.87
C GLU A 135 -3.47 19.30 -42.89
N ASN A 136 -4.74 19.16 -42.52
CA ASN A 136 -5.81 19.81 -43.23
C ASN A 136 -5.58 21.34 -43.21
N SER A 137 -5.21 21.90 -44.36
CA SER A 137 -4.99 23.33 -44.55
C SER A 137 -5.70 23.81 -45.82
N GLU A 138 -5.81 25.14 -45.97
CA GLU A 138 -6.39 25.72 -47.18
C GLU A 138 -5.55 25.39 -48.43
N THR A 139 -4.24 25.21 -48.28
CA THR A 139 -3.34 24.87 -49.39
C THR A 139 -2.14 24.05 -48.91
N VAL A 140 -1.99 22.84 -49.45
CA VAL A 140 -0.87 21.93 -49.16
C VAL A 140 0.03 21.82 -50.40
N PRO A 141 1.31 22.23 -50.31
CA PRO A 141 2.27 22.05 -51.40
C PRO A 141 2.92 20.66 -51.34
N ILE A 142 2.91 19.94 -52.47
CA ILE A 142 3.63 18.68 -52.69
C ILE A 142 4.74 18.94 -53.70
N THR A 143 5.99 18.74 -53.31
CA THR A 143 7.15 18.96 -54.19
C THR A 143 7.55 17.64 -54.85
N CYS A 144 7.75 17.65 -56.16
CA CYS A 144 8.20 16.45 -56.87
C CYS A 144 9.62 16.05 -56.43
N PRO A 145 9.82 14.84 -55.88
CA PRO A 145 11.14 14.41 -55.42
C PRO A 145 12.08 14.00 -56.57
N ALA A 146 11.54 13.69 -57.75
CA ALA A 146 12.31 13.36 -58.95
C ALA A 146 12.63 14.59 -59.84
N TYR A 147 12.28 15.81 -59.41
CA TYR A 147 12.50 17.01 -60.22
C TYR A 147 13.96 17.44 -60.16
N ASP A 148 14.58 17.52 -61.34
CA ASP A 148 15.93 18.06 -61.51
C ASP A 148 15.99 19.07 -62.68
N ASN A 149 17.09 19.82 -62.79
CA ASN A 149 17.33 20.84 -63.82
C ASN A 149 17.27 20.28 -65.25
N GLN A 150 17.50 18.98 -65.46
CA GLN A 150 17.39 18.34 -66.76
C GLN A 150 15.95 18.05 -67.20
N THR A 151 14.97 18.21 -66.29
CA THR A 151 13.57 17.91 -66.55
C THR A 151 13.02 18.83 -67.64
N LYS A 152 12.53 18.24 -68.73
CA LYS A 152 11.89 18.94 -69.86
C LYS A 152 10.38 19.01 -69.71
N SER A 153 9.77 17.93 -69.24
CA SER A 153 8.34 17.91 -68.94
C SER A 153 8.07 17.14 -67.66
N LEU A 154 6.99 17.50 -66.97
CA LEU A 154 6.57 16.87 -65.73
C LEU A 154 5.09 16.56 -65.82
N THR A 155 4.69 15.39 -65.30
CA THR A 155 3.29 14.99 -65.16
C THR A 155 3.04 14.43 -63.77
N TRP A 156 1.90 14.77 -63.17
CA TRP A 156 1.48 14.27 -61.87
C TRP A 156 0.40 13.19 -61.99
N TYR A 157 0.47 12.20 -61.10
CA TYR A 157 -0.51 11.14 -60.94
C TYR A 157 -0.94 11.05 -59.49
N LYS A 158 -2.22 10.77 -59.24
CA LYS A 158 -2.74 10.37 -57.93
C LYS A 158 -3.27 8.95 -58.04
N ASP A 159 -2.75 8.02 -57.24
CA ASP A 159 -3.14 6.61 -57.23
C ASP A 159 -3.18 6.02 -58.66
N SER A 160 -2.12 6.28 -59.43
CA SER A 160 -1.97 5.90 -60.85
C SER A 160 -2.93 6.57 -61.84
N HIS A 161 -3.74 7.55 -61.41
CA HIS A 161 -4.60 8.34 -62.29
C HIS A 161 -3.96 9.70 -62.61
N LEU A 162 -3.94 10.06 -63.90
CA LEU A 162 -3.36 11.33 -64.36
C LEU A 162 -4.11 12.53 -63.76
N ILE A 163 -3.36 13.47 -63.19
CA ILE A 163 -3.87 14.78 -62.79
C ILE A 163 -3.70 15.72 -63.99
N PRO A 164 -4.79 16.12 -64.67
CA PRO A 164 -4.69 16.93 -65.89
C PRO A 164 -4.19 18.35 -65.58
N ASN A 165 -3.43 18.93 -66.51
CA ASN A 165 -2.91 20.30 -66.47
C ASN A 165 -1.93 20.63 -65.33
N GLU A 166 -1.40 19.62 -64.63
CA GLU A 166 -0.39 19.80 -63.59
C GLU A 166 1.00 19.40 -64.08
N SER A 167 1.80 20.40 -64.46
CA SER A 167 3.16 20.22 -65.00
C SER A 167 4.23 20.99 -64.23
N LYS A 168 3.90 21.48 -63.03
CA LYS A 168 4.80 22.28 -62.20
C LYS A 168 5.55 21.38 -61.21
N LYS A 169 6.76 21.84 -60.81
CA LYS A 169 7.58 21.21 -59.76
C LYS A 169 6.81 20.99 -58.45
N ILE A 170 5.93 21.94 -58.11
CA ILE A 170 5.11 21.90 -56.89
C ILE A 170 3.65 21.77 -57.32
N LEU A 171 2.99 20.73 -56.83
CA LEU A 171 1.55 20.53 -56.91
C LEU A 171 0.88 21.18 -55.69
N TYR A 172 -0.11 22.03 -55.91
CA TYR A 172 -0.85 22.69 -54.84
C TYR A 172 -2.22 22.05 -54.69
N LEU A 173 -2.46 21.38 -53.56
CA LEU A 173 -3.78 20.86 -53.20
C LEU A 173 -4.54 21.94 -52.42
N HIS A 174 -5.72 22.33 -52.91
CA HIS A 174 -6.56 23.33 -52.25
C HIS A 174 -7.70 22.67 -51.48
N ASN A 175 -7.97 23.19 -50.27
CA ASN A 175 -9.05 22.71 -49.39
C ASN A 175 -9.00 21.19 -49.17
N THR A 176 -7.86 20.71 -48.69
CA THR A 176 -7.56 19.28 -48.53
C THR A 176 -8.55 18.57 -47.61
N GLN A 177 -8.99 17.38 -47.98
CA GLN A 177 -9.91 16.54 -47.20
C GLN A 177 -9.37 15.12 -47.13
N LYS A 178 -9.88 14.25 -46.24
CA LYS A 178 -9.43 12.83 -46.17
C LYS A 178 -9.46 12.08 -47.52
N LYS A 179 -10.35 12.45 -48.45
CA LYS A 179 -10.37 11.88 -49.81
C LYS A 179 -9.11 12.19 -50.64
N ASP A 180 -8.36 13.22 -50.26
CA ASP A 180 -7.15 13.67 -50.95
C ASP A 180 -5.91 12.88 -50.48
N GLU A 181 -6.03 12.06 -49.44
CA GLU A 181 -5.05 11.03 -49.12
C GLU A 181 -4.85 10.08 -50.30
N GLY A 182 -3.62 9.60 -50.45
CA GLY A 182 -3.26 8.73 -51.56
C GLY A 182 -1.80 8.89 -51.97
N MET A 183 -1.42 8.17 -53.00
CA MET A 183 -0.07 8.16 -53.55
C MET A 183 0.03 9.16 -54.70
N TYR A 184 0.85 10.21 -54.51
CA TYR A 184 1.15 11.22 -55.51
C TYR A 184 2.48 10.90 -56.18
N THR A 185 2.44 10.59 -57.47
CA THR A 185 3.63 10.26 -58.27
C THR A 185 3.87 11.36 -59.30
N CYS A 186 5.03 12.00 -59.28
CA CYS A 186 5.47 12.84 -60.38
C CYS A 186 6.36 12.01 -61.32
N VAL A 187 6.18 12.20 -62.62
CA VAL A 187 7.03 11.62 -63.67
C VAL A 187 7.69 12.77 -64.42
N CYS A 188 9.00 12.87 -64.27
CA CYS A 188 9.87 13.82 -64.95
C CYS A 188 10.40 13.16 -66.22
N THR A 189 10.24 13.81 -67.36
CA THR A 189 10.83 13.38 -68.62
C THR A 189 11.99 14.30 -68.99
N TRP A 190 13.07 13.69 -69.44
CA TRP A 190 14.28 14.37 -69.87
C TRP A 190 14.83 13.71 -71.13
N GLU A 191 15.77 14.37 -71.78
CA GLU A 191 16.29 13.94 -73.08
C GLU A 191 17.80 13.76 -73.01
N HIS A 192 18.27 12.63 -73.53
CA HIS A 192 19.70 12.33 -73.63
C HIS A 192 19.97 11.63 -74.98
N HIS A 193 20.83 12.24 -75.79
CA HIS A 193 21.12 11.86 -77.19
C HIS A 193 19.88 11.60 -78.07
N GLY A 194 18.88 12.47 -78.01
CA GLY A 194 17.67 12.37 -78.84
C GLY A 194 16.69 11.26 -78.40
N ARG A 195 16.97 10.58 -77.27
CA ARG A 195 16.05 9.64 -76.63
C ARG A 195 15.45 10.27 -75.38
N HIS A 196 14.15 10.06 -75.19
CA HIS A 196 13.44 10.50 -74.00
C HIS A 196 13.48 9.42 -72.93
N TYR A 197 13.79 9.84 -71.72
CA TYR A 197 13.85 9.01 -70.53
C TYR A 197 12.96 9.56 -69.43
N ASN A 198 12.50 8.68 -68.55
CA ASN A 198 11.61 9.02 -67.46
C ASN A 198 12.26 8.68 -66.13
N THR A 199 12.05 9.56 -65.16
CA THR A 199 12.38 9.36 -63.75
C THR A 199 11.14 9.76 -62.94
N SER A 200 10.68 8.88 -62.06
CA SER A 200 9.51 9.13 -61.23
C SER A 200 9.85 9.17 -59.74
N GLY A 201 8.98 9.84 -59.00
CA GLY A 201 9.10 9.99 -57.56
C GLY A 201 7.74 10.02 -56.93
N SER A 202 7.55 9.20 -55.90
CA SER A 202 6.24 8.97 -55.28
C SER A 202 6.20 9.35 -53.80
N ILE A 203 5.14 10.05 -53.42
CA ILE A 203 4.86 10.51 -52.05
C ILE A 203 3.51 9.97 -51.61
N HIS A 204 3.45 9.30 -50.46
CA HIS A 204 2.19 8.95 -49.81
C HIS A 204 1.74 10.11 -48.94
N LEU A 205 0.61 10.73 -49.27
CA LEU A 205 0.04 11.84 -48.51
C LEU A 205 -0.96 11.31 -47.48
N GLU A 206 -0.70 11.60 -46.20
CA GLU A 206 -1.64 11.36 -45.10
C GLU A 206 -2.11 12.71 -44.53
N ILE A 207 -3.42 12.86 -44.30
CA ILE A 207 -4.03 14.11 -43.84
C ILE A 207 -4.43 13.95 -42.38
N LYS A 208 -3.74 14.69 -41.50
CA LYS A 208 -4.06 14.72 -40.07
C LYS A 208 -5.41 15.38 -39.83
N ASP A 209 -6.18 14.76 -38.94
CA ASP A 209 -7.44 15.32 -38.44
C ASP A 209 -7.17 16.68 -37.75
N PRO A 210 -8.02 17.69 -37.97
CA PRO A 210 -7.81 19.03 -37.44
C PRO A 210 -7.74 19.01 -35.91
N GLY A 211 -6.78 19.76 -35.35
CA GLY A 211 -6.63 19.89 -33.91
C GLY A 211 -7.82 20.59 -33.25
N ILE A 212 -8.47 19.91 -32.30
CA ILE A 212 -9.57 20.48 -31.53
C ILE A 212 -9.03 20.85 -30.15
N SER A 213 -8.78 22.15 -29.96
CA SER A 213 -8.40 22.71 -28.65
C SER A 213 -9.64 22.79 -27.76
N SER A 214 -9.53 22.24 -26.54
CA SER A 214 -10.58 22.29 -25.54
C SER A 214 -10.09 22.99 -24.28
N ILE A 215 -11.02 23.35 -23.38
CA ILE A 215 -10.66 23.88 -22.07
C ILE A 215 -9.92 22.77 -21.32
N PRO A 216 -8.76 23.04 -20.67
CA PRO A 216 -8.02 21.99 -19.99
C PRO A 216 -8.91 21.31 -18.96
N LYS A 217 -8.94 19.98 -18.98
CA LYS A 217 -9.74 19.16 -18.08
C LYS A 217 -8.82 18.25 -17.28
N ILE A 218 -8.73 18.50 -15.98
CA ILE A 218 -7.98 17.66 -15.06
C ILE A 218 -8.80 16.39 -14.81
N LEU A 219 -8.24 15.23 -15.17
CA LEU A 219 -8.86 13.92 -15.01
C LEU A 219 -8.63 13.38 -13.59
N HIS A 220 -7.38 13.43 -13.15
CA HIS A 220 -6.97 13.11 -11.78
C HIS A 220 -5.87 14.07 -11.32
N PRO A 221 -5.82 14.45 -10.03
CA PRO A 221 -6.74 14.04 -8.96
C PRO A 221 -8.02 14.88 -8.96
N SER A 222 -9.02 14.44 -8.20
CA SER A 222 -10.25 15.21 -8.00
C SER A 222 -10.00 16.45 -7.15
N ASN A 223 -10.78 17.51 -7.36
CA ASN A 223 -10.64 18.74 -6.57
C ASN A 223 -10.89 18.46 -5.08
N ASN A 224 -10.06 19.04 -4.20
CA ASN A 224 -10.03 18.82 -2.76
C ASN A 224 -9.75 17.36 -2.35
N SER A 225 -8.94 16.65 -3.13
CA SER A 225 -8.47 15.32 -2.74
C SER A 225 -7.56 15.38 -1.50
N VAL A 226 -7.65 14.35 -0.67
CA VAL A 226 -6.83 14.20 0.54
C VAL A 226 -5.92 12.99 0.37
N LYS A 227 -4.63 13.15 0.63
CA LYS A 227 -3.65 12.06 0.58
C LYS A 227 -3.04 11.84 1.95
N PHE A 228 -3.14 10.60 2.44
CA PHE A 228 -2.56 10.18 3.72
C PHE A 228 -1.09 9.80 3.54
N ILE A 229 -0.23 10.33 4.41
CA ILE A 229 1.23 10.20 4.32
C ILE A 229 1.87 10.16 5.71
N ASP A 230 3.10 9.66 5.78
CA ASP A 230 3.90 9.66 6.99
C ASP A 230 4.96 10.77 6.96
N LEU A 231 5.22 11.41 8.10
CA LEU A 231 6.25 12.45 8.22
C LEU A 231 7.62 11.90 7.81
N GLY A 232 8.34 12.64 6.97
CA GLY A 232 9.66 12.27 6.47
C GLY A 232 9.68 11.21 5.36
N SER A 233 8.51 10.72 4.91
CA SER A 233 8.41 9.85 3.73
C SER A 233 8.55 10.63 2.42
N GLU A 234 8.91 9.93 1.34
CA GLU A 234 8.85 10.46 -0.03
C GLU A 234 7.44 10.25 -0.58
N VAL A 235 6.82 11.30 -1.13
CA VAL A 235 5.48 11.21 -1.74
C VAL A 235 5.47 11.80 -3.14
N VAL A 236 4.79 11.11 -4.05
CA VAL A 236 4.55 11.55 -5.43
C VAL A 236 3.09 11.93 -5.60
N LEU A 237 2.81 13.17 -5.98
CA LEU A 237 1.49 13.66 -6.37
C LEU A 237 1.42 13.65 -7.90
N GLN A 238 0.45 12.95 -8.47
CA GLN A 238 0.28 12.86 -9.92
C GLN A 238 -0.94 13.65 -10.37
N CYS A 239 -0.78 14.41 -11.44
CA CYS A 239 -1.81 15.17 -12.11
C CYS A 239 -1.88 14.77 -13.59
N SER A 240 -3.08 14.52 -14.09
CA SER A 240 -3.36 14.10 -15.47
C SER A 240 -4.38 15.06 -16.07
N VAL A 241 -4.06 15.59 -17.24
CA VAL A 241 -4.78 16.70 -17.86
C VAL A 241 -5.00 16.43 -19.33
N PHE A 242 -6.24 16.63 -19.77
CA PHE A 242 -6.62 16.57 -21.16
C PHE A 242 -6.86 17.98 -21.71
N PHE A 243 -6.13 18.36 -22.75
CA PHE A 243 -6.25 19.68 -23.37
C PHE A 243 -7.09 19.66 -24.66
N GLY A 244 -7.38 18.48 -25.24
CA GLY A 244 -7.95 18.35 -26.59
C GLY A 244 -7.17 17.36 -27.45
N ILE A 245 -7.50 17.26 -28.75
CA ILE A 245 -6.90 16.31 -29.70
C ILE A 245 -6.02 17.07 -30.68
N ASN A 246 -4.81 16.56 -30.98
CA ASN A 246 -3.89 17.14 -31.98
C ASN A 246 -3.57 18.63 -31.77
N ILE A 247 -3.25 19.02 -30.53
CA ILE A 247 -3.04 20.42 -30.14
C ILE A 247 -1.64 20.91 -30.50
N LYS A 248 -1.57 22.08 -31.13
CA LYS A 248 -0.31 22.80 -31.44
C LYS A 248 0.01 23.96 -30.51
N GLN A 249 -0.95 24.35 -29.68
CA GLN A 249 -0.79 25.45 -28.74
C GLN A 249 0.05 25.03 -27.53
N TYR A 250 0.77 25.99 -26.97
CA TYR A 250 1.51 25.79 -25.73
C TYR A 250 0.55 25.43 -24.59
N CYS A 251 0.64 24.19 -24.12
CA CYS A 251 -0.10 23.66 -22.99
C CYS A 251 0.88 23.41 -21.85
N PHE A 252 0.56 23.90 -20.66
CA PHE A 252 1.42 23.79 -19.49
C PHE A 252 0.66 23.22 -18.30
N VAL A 253 1.35 22.39 -17.53
CA VAL A 253 0.88 21.81 -16.27
C VAL A 253 1.96 22.10 -15.23
N ASP A 254 1.59 22.91 -14.25
CA ASP A 254 2.47 23.38 -13.19
C ASP A 254 1.87 23.08 -11.81
N TRP A 255 2.73 23.09 -10.80
CA TRP A 255 2.36 22.89 -9.41
C TRP A 255 2.55 24.17 -8.60
N LEU A 256 1.56 24.46 -7.77
CA LEU A 256 1.59 25.57 -6.82
C LEU A 256 1.51 25.02 -5.40
N ARG A 257 2.16 25.70 -4.47
CA ARG A 257 2.01 25.48 -3.03
C ARG A 257 1.54 26.78 -2.40
N ASN A 258 0.38 26.78 -1.74
CA ASN A 258 -0.21 27.98 -1.13
C ASN A 258 -0.32 29.17 -2.12
N ASN A 259 -0.69 28.89 -3.38
CA ASN A 259 -0.73 29.85 -4.50
C ASN A 259 0.62 30.42 -4.96
N ALA A 260 1.76 29.93 -4.45
CA ALA A 260 3.09 30.29 -4.93
C ALA A 260 3.67 29.18 -5.84
N GLU A 261 4.45 29.59 -6.84
CA GLU A 261 5.13 28.67 -7.74
C GLU A 261 6.29 27.97 -7.03
N LEU A 262 6.40 26.66 -7.22
CA LEU A 262 7.48 25.83 -6.69
C LEU A 262 8.74 25.98 -7.57
N ILE A 263 9.34 27.16 -7.56
CA ILE A 263 10.58 27.45 -8.30
C ILE A 263 11.77 27.20 -7.38
N GLU A 264 12.60 26.20 -7.72
CA GLU A 264 13.91 25.94 -7.09
C GLU A 264 13.92 25.71 -5.56
N GLU A 265 12.77 25.37 -4.94
CA GLU A 265 12.76 24.91 -3.55
C GLU A 265 13.43 23.53 -3.43
N THR A 266 14.44 23.43 -2.56
CA THR A 266 15.16 22.18 -2.30
C THR A 266 14.23 21.13 -1.70
N GLY A 267 14.03 20.04 -2.43
CA GLY A 267 13.24 18.89 -1.97
C GLY A 267 12.00 18.58 -2.82
N TYR A 268 11.61 19.47 -3.74
CA TYR A 268 10.53 19.28 -4.68
C TYR A 268 11.07 19.05 -6.09
N THR A 269 10.59 18.00 -6.76
CA THR A 269 10.92 17.76 -8.18
C THR A 269 9.65 17.59 -8.99
N ILE A 270 9.56 18.34 -10.09
CA ILE A 270 8.43 18.27 -11.02
C ILE A 270 8.90 17.52 -12.27
N HIS A 271 8.16 16.48 -12.64
CA HIS A 271 8.39 15.74 -13.87
C HIS A 271 7.14 15.79 -14.74
N ASN A 272 7.28 16.35 -15.94
CA ASN A 272 6.21 16.51 -16.90
C ASN A 272 6.48 15.61 -18.12
N TRP A 273 5.47 14.84 -18.53
CA TRP A 273 5.54 14.00 -19.72
C TRP A 273 4.18 13.98 -20.43
N ASN A 274 4.19 13.61 -21.71
CA ASN A 274 3.00 13.53 -22.54
C ASN A 274 2.87 12.13 -23.15
N GLU A 275 1.67 11.57 -23.07
CA GLU A 275 1.33 10.32 -23.74
C GLU A 275 0.09 10.54 -24.61
N ARG A 276 0.28 10.47 -25.93
CA ARG A 276 -0.76 10.77 -26.94
C ARG A 276 -1.33 12.18 -26.73
N ASP A 277 -2.62 12.28 -26.39
CA ASP A 277 -3.35 13.53 -26.17
C ASP A 277 -3.50 13.91 -24.68
N THR A 278 -2.87 13.15 -23.75
CA THR A 278 -2.95 13.41 -22.30
C THR A 278 -1.60 13.86 -21.76
N PHE A 279 -1.62 14.92 -20.97
CA PHE A 279 -0.46 15.51 -20.31
C PHE A 279 -0.43 15.05 -18.86
N TYR A 280 0.74 14.62 -18.41
CA TYR A 280 0.96 14.16 -17.06
C TYR A 280 2.02 15.02 -16.39
N SER A 281 1.81 15.30 -15.10
CA SER A 281 2.73 16.02 -14.26
C SER A 281 2.78 15.37 -12.89
N SER A 282 3.98 14.98 -12.45
CA SER A 282 4.20 14.44 -11.11
C SER A 282 5.07 15.37 -10.29
N LEU A 283 4.57 15.75 -9.12
CA LEU A 283 5.31 16.46 -8.08
C LEU A 283 5.80 15.45 -7.04
N THR A 284 7.11 15.29 -6.94
CA THR A 284 7.75 14.45 -5.93
C THR A 284 8.26 15.33 -4.80
N ILE A 285 7.84 15.01 -3.58
CA ILE A 285 8.28 15.62 -2.33
C ILE A 285 9.21 14.61 -1.66
N SER A 286 10.51 14.90 -1.64
CA SER A 286 11.53 13.94 -1.20
C SER A 286 11.48 13.64 0.31
N LYS A 287 11.14 14.63 1.13
CA LYS A 287 10.96 14.44 2.57
C LYS A 287 9.83 15.34 3.06
N VAL A 288 8.69 14.75 3.39
CA VAL A 288 7.54 15.53 3.89
C VAL A 288 7.85 16.13 5.27
N SER A 289 7.70 17.45 5.37
CA SER A 289 7.78 18.23 6.59
C SER A 289 6.40 18.58 7.17
N GLU A 290 6.36 19.07 8.41
CA GLU A 290 5.12 19.52 9.05
C GLU A 290 4.51 20.74 8.34
N ALA A 291 5.34 21.59 7.74
CA ALA A 291 4.89 22.71 6.92
C ALA A 291 4.14 22.24 5.66
N ASP A 292 4.45 21.05 5.15
CA ASP A 292 3.82 20.51 3.94
C ASP A 292 2.43 19.94 4.24
N LEU A 293 2.21 19.43 5.46
CA LEU A 293 0.89 19.00 5.94
C LEU A 293 -0.09 20.17 6.12
N GLN A 294 0.42 21.36 6.42
CA GLN A 294 -0.37 22.58 6.53
C GLN A 294 -0.51 23.33 5.20
N SER A 295 0.15 22.84 4.14
CA SER A 295 0.13 23.47 2.82
C SER A 295 -0.92 22.87 1.90
N GLU A 296 -1.47 23.72 1.03
CA GLU A 296 -2.35 23.31 -0.06
C GLU A 296 -1.53 23.20 -1.35
N PHE A 297 -1.45 21.98 -1.90
CA PHE A 297 -0.81 21.73 -3.19
C PHE A 297 -1.85 21.84 -4.29
N GLN A 298 -1.55 22.58 -5.35
CA GLN A 298 -2.47 22.78 -6.46
C GLN A 298 -1.82 22.36 -7.76
N CYS A 299 -2.47 21.46 -8.50
CA CYS A 299 -2.11 21.23 -9.90
C CYS A 299 -2.87 22.24 -10.76
N LYS A 300 -2.14 23.10 -11.47
CA LYS A 300 -2.69 24.12 -12.36
C LYS A 300 -2.36 23.76 -13.80
N ALA A 301 -3.39 23.69 -14.62
CA ALA A 301 -3.27 23.45 -16.05
C ALA A 301 -3.81 24.63 -16.84
N TYR A 302 -3.06 25.10 -17.83
CA TYR A 302 -3.48 26.24 -18.63
C TYR A 302 -3.05 26.10 -20.09
N ASN A 303 -3.94 26.57 -20.96
CA ASN A 303 -3.66 26.81 -22.37
C ASN A 303 -3.75 28.33 -22.64
N GLN A 304 -3.51 28.76 -23.88
CA GLN A 304 -3.54 30.18 -24.25
C GLN A 304 -4.85 30.91 -23.88
N ASN A 305 -5.95 30.17 -23.66
CA ASN A 305 -7.28 30.75 -23.53
C ASN A 305 -7.92 30.58 -22.15
N LYS A 306 -7.57 29.57 -21.35
CA LYS A 306 -8.16 29.29 -20.02
C LYS A 306 -7.21 28.49 -19.12
N TRP A 307 -7.46 28.56 -17.83
CA TRP A 307 -6.78 27.76 -16.82
C TRP A 307 -7.76 27.09 -15.87
N VAL A 308 -7.36 25.95 -15.32
CA VAL A 308 -8.07 25.21 -14.28
C VAL A 308 -7.06 24.76 -13.24
N ASN A 309 -7.51 24.62 -11.99
CA ASN A 309 -6.70 24.05 -10.93
C ASN A 309 -7.49 23.05 -10.09
N VAL A 310 -6.78 22.12 -9.45
CA VAL A 310 -7.32 21.24 -8.41
C VAL A 310 -6.46 21.31 -7.17
N ILE A 311 -7.09 21.28 -6.01
CA ILE A 311 -6.42 21.35 -4.71
C ILE A 311 -6.25 19.94 -4.14
N ILE A 312 -5.07 19.68 -3.57
CA ILE A 312 -4.68 18.44 -2.92
C ILE A 312 -4.14 18.80 -1.53
N THR A 313 -4.62 18.09 -0.51
CA THR A 313 -4.20 18.29 0.88
C THR A 313 -3.55 17.03 1.42
N LEU A 314 -2.49 17.20 2.21
CA LEU A 314 -1.78 16.10 2.84
C LEU A 314 -2.27 15.95 4.28
N LYS A 315 -2.51 14.71 4.70
CA LYS A 315 -2.84 14.39 6.10
C LYS A 315 -1.93 13.29 6.60
N THR A 316 -1.63 13.32 7.89
CA THR A 316 -0.89 12.23 8.55
C THR A 316 -1.73 10.98 8.65
N THR A 317 -1.12 9.82 8.43
CA THR A 317 -1.72 8.53 8.79
C THR A 317 -1.84 8.45 10.31
N GLU A 318 -3.05 8.57 10.86
CA GLU A 318 -3.25 8.36 12.29
C GLU A 318 -3.03 6.88 12.63
N SER A 319 -2.07 6.60 13.51
CA SER A 319 -1.83 5.25 14.00
C SER A 319 -2.79 4.94 15.14
N ASP A 320 -3.81 4.14 14.87
CA ASP A 320 -4.76 3.58 15.86
C ASP A 320 -4.09 2.70 16.94
N LEU A 321 -2.77 2.49 16.87
CA LEU A 321 -1.98 1.73 17.83
C LEU A 321 -2.22 2.21 19.27
N LEU A 322 -2.29 3.53 19.51
CA LEU A 322 -2.54 4.07 20.84
C LEU A 322 -3.95 3.73 21.34
N LEU A 323 -4.94 3.74 20.45
CA LEU A 323 -6.32 3.36 20.77
C LEU A 323 -6.43 1.87 21.10
N VAL A 324 -5.71 1.02 20.36
CA VAL A 324 -5.67 -0.43 20.61
C VAL A 324 -4.96 -0.75 21.93
N VAL A 325 -3.82 -0.10 22.20
CA VAL A 325 -3.07 -0.28 23.45
C VAL A 325 -3.89 0.18 24.66
N THR A 326 -4.57 1.31 24.56
CA THR A 326 -5.45 1.80 25.64
C THR A 326 -6.62 0.84 25.89
N TYR A 327 -7.25 0.31 24.86
CA TYR A 327 -8.32 -0.69 25.01
C TYR A 327 -7.82 -1.98 25.70
N LEU A 328 -6.66 -2.51 25.31
CA LEU A 328 -6.08 -3.71 25.94
C LEU A 328 -5.74 -3.49 27.42
N CYS A 329 -5.16 -2.33 27.77
CA CYS A 329 -4.85 -1.98 29.15
C CYS A 329 -6.12 -1.87 30.02
N THR A 330 -7.18 -1.23 29.51
CA THR A 330 -8.45 -1.11 30.24
C THR A 330 -9.10 -2.47 30.46
N PHE A 331 -9.09 -3.35 29.45
CA PHE A 331 -9.61 -4.70 29.57
C PHE A 331 -8.89 -5.53 30.65
N LEU A 332 -7.55 -5.45 30.70
CA LEU A 332 -6.76 -6.14 31.73
C LEU A 332 -7.08 -5.65 33.15
N ILE A 333 -7.24 -4.32 33.34
CA ILE A 333 -7.61 -3.76 34.64
C ILE A 333 -8.98 -4.27 35.09
N VAL A 334 -9.96 -4.34 34.18
CA VAL A 334 -11.30 -4.85 34.49
C VAL A 334 -11.26 -6.32 34.91
N LEU A 335 -10.46 -7.15 34.24
CA LEU A 335 -10.29 -8.56 34.61
C LEU A 335 -9.65 -8.72 35.99
N LEU A 336 -8.62 -7.94 36.30
CA LEU A 336 -7.98 -7.96 37.62
C LEU A 336 -8.95 -7.49 38.71
N ALA A 337 -9.73 -6.43 38.46
CA ALA A 337 -10.76 -5.95 39.37
C ALA A 337 -11.85 -7.00 39.61
N ALA A 338 -12.35 -7.64 38.56
CA ALA A 338 -13.33 -8.71 38.68
C ALA A 338 -12.78 -9.92 39.48
N GLY A 339 -11.50 -10.26 39.26
CA GLY A 339 -10.79 -11.30 40.01
C GLY A 339 -10.68 -10.97 41.50
N THR A 340 -10.27 -9.76 41.85
CA THR A 340 -10.14 -9.32 43.26
C THR A 340 -11.51 -9.22 43.94
N ILE A 341 -12.53 -8.68 43.27
CA ILE A 341 -13.91 -8.65 43.79
C ILE A 341 -14.40 -10.07 44.09
N LYS A 342 -14.17 -11.02 43.18
CA LYS A 342 -14.57 -12.43 43.40
C LYS A 342 -13.81 -13.07 44.56
N TRP A 343 -12.50 -12.80 44.68
CA TRP A 343 -11.66 -13.33 45.74
C TRP A 343 -12.08 -12.81 47.13
N PHE A 344 -12.39 -11.53 47.23
CA PHE A 344 -12.74 -10.86 48.48
C PHE A 344 -14.26 -10.68 48.69
N ALA A 345 -15.11 -11.35 47.92
CA ALA A 345 -16.56 -11.16 47.94
C ALA A 345 -17.18 -11.26 49.35
N VAL A 346 -16.73 -12.23 50.16
CA VAL A 346 -17.20 -12.40 51.55
C VAL A 346 -16.73 -11.26 52.44
N ASP A 347 -15.48 -10.82 52.28
CA ASP A 347 -14.90 -9.72 53.06
C ASP A 347 -15.53 -8.37 52.72
N LEU A 348 -15.73 -8.09 51.42
CA LEU A 348 -16.48 -6.94 50.92
C LEU A 348 -17.92 -6.96 51.42
N ALA A 349 -18.62 -8.09 51.35
CA ALA A 349 -20.00 -8.20 51.84
C ALA A 349 -20.11 -7.97 53.35
N LEU A 350 -19.17 -8.50 54.15
CA LEU A 350 -19.12 -8.25 55.59
C LEU A 350 -18.80 -6.78 55.91
N LEU A 351 -17.91 -6.15 55.14
CA LEU A 351 -17.54 -4.74 55.28
C LEU A 351 -18.71 -3.81 54.92
N PHE A 352 -19.37 -4.03 53.78
CA PHE A 352 -20.57 -3.29 53.38
C PHE A 352 -21.73 -3.47 54.35
N ARG A 353 -21.94 -4.67 54.92
CA ARG A 353 -22.93 -4.87 55.99
C ARG A 353 -22.65 -4.00 57.21
N GLY A 354 -21.38 -3.86 57.62
CA GLY A 354 -20.99 -2.99 58.74
C GLY A 354 -21.24 -1.49 58.48
N LEU A 355 -21.09 -1.03 57.23
CA LEU A 355 -21.34 0.36 56.84
C LEU A 355 -22.84 0.67 56.65
N CYS A 356 -23.61 -0.22 56.03
CA CYS A 356 -25.02 0.03 55.71
C CYS A 356 -25.98 -0.12 56.91
N PHE A 357 -25.70 -1.00 57.89
CA PHE A 357 -26.62 -1.25 59.01
C PHE A 357 -26.58 -0.23 60.15
N LYS A 358 -25.69 0.77 60.11
CA LYS A 358 -25.79 1.92 61.03
C LYS A 358 -27.08 2.73 60.84
N LEU A 359 -27.81 2.54 59.73
CA LEU A 359 -28.96 3.37 59.36
C LEU A 359 -30.36 2.78 59.64
N LYS A 360 -30.53 1.49 59.96
CA LYS A 360 -31.86 0.93 60.27
C LYS A 360 -31.78 -0.18 61.30
N LYS A 361 -32.11 0.14 62.55
CA LYS A 361 -32.51 -0.85 63.56
C LYS A 361 -34.04 -0.96 63.49
N THR A 362 -34.53 -2.06 62.91
CA THR A 362 -35.95 -2.45 63.07
C THR A 362 -36.02 -3.33 64.32
N GLU A 363 -36.87 -2.97 65.28
CA GLU A 363 -37.13 -3.82 66.43
C GLU A 363 -38.09 -4.93 66.00
N ASP A 364 -37.54 -6.12 65.76
CA ASP A 364 -38.24 -7.32 65.26
C ASP A 364 -38.81 -8.21 66.38
N GLY A 365 -38.74 -7.77 67.64
CA GLY A 365 -39.18 -8.53 68.82
C GLY A 365 -38.33 -9.77 69.15
N LYS A 366 -37.26 -10.05 68.38
CA LYS A 366 -36.38 -11.21 68.58
C LYS A 366 -35.21 -10.87 69.52
N VAL A 367 -34.99 -11.73 70.50
CA VAL A 367 -34.02 -11.51 71.60
C VAL A 367 -32.68 -12.17 71.30
N TYR A 368 -32.69 -13.33 70.62
CA TYR A 368 -31.50 -14.13 70.35
C TYR A 368 -31.16 -14.15 68.86
N ASP A 369 -29.86 -14.10 68.54
CA ASP A 369 -29.37 -14.13 67.16
C ASP A 369 -29.33 -15.53 66.59
N ALA A 370 -29.04 -16.54 67.42
CA ALA A 370 -29.21 -17.92 67.04
C ALA A 370 -29.50 -18.86 68.22
N TYR A 371 -30.26 -19.91 67.94
CA TYR A 371 -30.44 -21.07 68.81
C TYR A 371 -29.43 -22.16 68.42
N VAL A 372 -28.75 -22.80 69.37
CA VAL A 372 -27.74 -23.83 69.08
C VAL A 372 -28.25 -25.21 69.51
N ILE A 373 -28.42 -26.12 68.54
CA ILE A 373 -28.75 -27.54 68.75
C ILE A 373 -27.50 -28.40 68.53
N TYR A 374 -27.28 -29.35 69.42
CA TYR A 374 -26.26 -30.38 69.30
C TYR A 374 -26.78 -31.72 69.81
N GLN A 375 -26.15 -32.82 69.39
CA GLN A 375 -26.48 -34.15 69.89
C GLN A 375 -25.93 -34.32 71.31
N LYS A 376 -26.83 -34.57 72.27
CA LYS A 376 -26.51 -34.67 73.71
C LYS A 376 -25.99 -36.05 74.12
N ASP A 377 -26.29 -37.07 73.33
CA ASP A 377 -25.86 -38.44 73.62
C ASP A 377 -24.37 -38.60 73.30
N ASN A 378 -23.59 -38.97 74.32
CA ASN A 378 -22.16 -39.28 74.23
C ASN A 378 -21.30 -38.15 73.61
N VAL A 379 -21.35 -36.96 74.22
CA VAL A 379 -20.58 -35.79 73.77
C VAL A 379 -19.07 -36.00 74.03
N ASP A 380 -18.29 -36.14 72.96
CA ASP A 380 -16.82 -36.11 73.05
C ASP A 380 -16.33 -34.81 73.72
N GLU A 381 -15.24 -34.89 74.48
CA GLU A 381 -14.60 -33.73 75.13
C GLU A 381 -14.31 -32.58 74.12
N LYS A 382 -13.97 -32.93 72.88
CA LYS A 382 -13.74 -31.98 71.78
C LYS A 382 -15.00 -31.22 71.37
N THR A 383 -16.13 -31.91 71.32
CA THR A 383 -17.43 -31.32 71.00
C THR A 383 -17.88 -30.41 72.15
N ALA A 384 -17.71 -30.86 73.40
CA ALA A 384 -18.00 -30.05 74.58
C ALA A 384 -17.13 -28.79 74.63
N ASN A 385 -15.83 -28.89 74.31
CA ASN A 385 -14.92 -27.75 74.21
C ASN A 385 -15.34 -26.77 73.10
N PHE A 386 -15.75 -27.29 71.92
CA PHE A 386 -16.24 -26.43 70.85
C PHE A 386 -17.50 -25.66 71.24
N ILE A 387 -18.51 -26.35 71.80
CA ILE A 387 -19.81 -25.76 72.13
C ILE A 387 -19.71 -24.79 73.32
N ASN A 388 -18.97 -25.14 74.37
CA ASN A 388 -18.96 -24.35 75.61
C ASN A 388 -17.85 -23.29 75.65
N ARG A 389 -16.77 -23.45 74.87
CA ARG A 389 -15.63 -22.51 74.90
C ARG A 389 -15.42 -21.81 73.56
N VAL A 390 -15.24 -22.55 72.48
CA VAL A 390 -14.83 -21.96 71.18
C VAL A 390 -15.96 -21.14 70.56
N LEU A 391 -17.17 -21.70 70.48
CA LEU A 391 -18.32 -21.08 69.85
C LEU A 391 -18.73 -19.76 70.56
N PRO A 392 -18.87 -19.72 71.91
CA PRO A 392 -19.10 -18.47 72.65
C PRO A 392 -17.95 -17.47 72.51
N ALA A 393 -16.69 -17.92 72.59
CA ALA A 393 -15.54 -17.01 72.51
C ALA A 393 -15.46 -16.27 71.16
N VAL A 394 -15.88 -16.91 70.06
CA VAL A 394 -15.85 -16.28 68.74
C VAL A 394 -17.12 -15.50 68.45
N LEU A 395 -18.31 -16.10 68.65
CA LEU A 395 -19.57 -15.46 68.25
C LEU A 395 -20.08 -14.45 69.29
N GLU A 396 -20.00 -14.76 70.59
CA GLU A 396 -20.46 -13.85 71.65
C GLU A 396 -19.38 -12.81 71.96
N ASN A 397 -18.17 -13.24 72.37
CA ASN A 397 -17.13 -12.31 72.85
C ASN A 397 -16.48 -11.51 71.72
N SER A 398 -16.17 -12.15 70.59
CA SER A 398 -15.46 -11.46 69.49
C SER A 398 -16.40 -10.77 68.51
N CYS A 399 -17.60 -11.32 68.27
CA CYS A 399 -18.53 -10.82 67.26
C CYS A 399 -19.80 -10.14 67.82
N GLY A 400 -20.08 -10.26 69.12
CA GLY A 400 -21.21 -9.58 69.78
C GLY A 400 -22.60 -10.20 69.54
N PHE A 401 -22.67 -11.45 69.06
CA PHE A 401 -23.95 -12.15 68.89
C PHE A 401 -24.48 -12.67 70.23
N LYS A 402 -25.81 -12.72 70.37
CA LYS A 402 -26.49 -13.37 71.51
C LYS A 402 -26.95 -14.77 71.11
N LEU A 403 -26.30 -15.81 71.62
CA LEU A 403 -26.68 -17.19 71.36
C LEU A 403 -27.53 -17.73 72.51
N TYR A 404 -28.50 -18.59 72.19
CA TYR A 404 -29.14 -19.48 73.15
C TYR A 404 -28.58 -20.88 72.98
N ILE A 405 -27.86 -21.38 74.00
CA ILE A 405 -27.29 -22.72 73.99
C ILE A 405 -28.12 -23.58 74.95
N HIS A 406 -28.78 -24.59 74.38
CA HIS A 406 -29.56 -25.56 75.15
C HIS A 406 -28.70 -26.21 76.26
N CYS A 407 -29.29 -26.36 77.46
CA CYS A 407 -28.69 -26.74 78.75
C CYS A 407 -27.77 -25.70 79.44
N ARG A 408 -27.28 -24.66 78.75
CA ARG A 408 -26.54 -23.56 79.40
C ARG A 408 -27.48 -22.47 79.89
N ASP A 409 -28.45 -22.13 79.05
CA ASP A 409 -29.30 -20.94 79.21
C ASP A 409 -30.75 -21.31 79.64
N ASP A 410 -31.02 -22.59 79.92
CA ASP A 410 -32.34 -23.08 80.32
C ASP A 410 -32.66 -22.67 81.78
N LEU A 411 -33.85 -22.12 82.00
CA LEU A 411 -34.39 -21.80 83.33
C LEU A 411 -34.81 -23.07 84.09
N PRO A 412 -34.31 -23.30 85.32
CA PRO A 412 -34.71 -24.48 86.10
C PRO A 412 -36.17 -24.38 86.57
N GLY A 413 -36.97 -25.43 86.30
CA GLY A 413 -38.35 -25.57 86.81
C GLY A 413 -39.47 -25.28 85.80
N GLU A 414 -39.15 -24.96 84.56
CA GLU A 414 -40.12 -24.73 83.47
C GLU A 414 -40.36 -26.00 82.65
N ASP A 415 -41.53 -26.13 82.00
CA ASP A 415 -41.79 -27.23 81.06
C ASP A 415 -40.90 -27.09 79.83
N CYS A 416 -40.05 -28.11 79.62
CA CYS A 416 -39.05 -28.15 78.56
C CYS A 416 -39.66 -28.00 77.16
N MET A 417 -40.88 -28.52 76.93
CA MET A 417 -41.52 -28.45 75.62
C MET A 417 -42.00 -27.03 75.27
N GLU A 418 -42.70 -26.37 76.19
CA GLU A 418 -43.18 -24.99 75.98
C GLU A 418 -42.02 -23.99 75.91
N GLN A 419 -40.98 -24.21 76.72
CA GLN A 419 -39.80 -23.36 76.73
C GLN A 419 -39.06 -23.38 75.39
N VAL A 420 -38.85 -24.55 74.80
CA VAL A 420 -38.15 -24.70 73.52
C VAL A 420 -38.92 -24.00 72.39
N GLU A 421 -40.23 -24.21 72.29
CA GLU A 421 -41.04 -23.56 71.24
C GLU A 421 -41.02 -22.02 71.39
N ARG A 422 -41.15 -21.53 72.64
CA ARG A 422 -41.13 -20.09 72.94
C ARG A 422 -39.78 -19.46 72.62
N VAL A 423 -38.68 -20.06 73.08
CA VAL A 423 -37.33 -19.54 72.87
C VAL A 423 -36.97 -19.58 71.40
N MET A 424 -37.32 -20.64 70.67
CA MET A 424 -37.02 -20.70 69.24
C MET A 424 -37.73 -19.58 68.45
N LYS A 425 -38.98 -19.21 68.79
CA LYS A 425 -39.65 -18.05 68.17
C LYS A 425 -38.90 -16.73 68.40
N LEU A 426 -38.15 -16.62 69.50
CA LEU A 426 -37.32 -15.45 69.83
C LEU A 426 -35.96 -15.45 69.10
N CYS A 427 -35.62 -16.50 68.37
CA CYS A 427 -34.34 -16.64 67.65
C CYS A 427 -34.43 -16.20 66.18
N ARG A 428 -33.32 -15.70 65.64
CA ARG A 428 -33.22 -15.31 64.21
C ARG A 428 -32.66 -16.42 63.32
N ARG A 429 -31.79 -17.29 63.85
CA ARG A 429 -31.17 -18.41 63.14
C ARG A 429 -31.17 -19.66 64.00
N LEU A 430 -31.06 -20.82 63.34
CA LEU A 430 -30.82 -22.09 63.99
C LEU A 430 -29.43 -22.61 63.61
N ILE A 431 -28.54 -22.84 64.59
CA ILE A 431 -27.24 -23.46 64.38
C ILE A 431 -27.35 -24.92 64.82
N VAL A 432 -27.03 -25.85 63.92
CA VAL A 432 -27.00 -27.28 64.23
C VAL A 432 -25.57 -27.77 64.13
N VAL A 433 -25.07 -28.32 65.23
CA VAL A 433 -23.73 -28.90 65.33
C VAL A 433 -23.82 -30.41 65.11
N LEU A 434 -23.26 -30.87 63.99
CA LEU A 434 -23.21 -32.27 63.59
C LEU A 434 -21.89 -32.90 64.07
N THR A 435 -22.02 -34.02 64.78
CA THR A 435 -20.90 -34.82 65.29
C THR A 435 -20.90 -36.21 64.65
N PRO A 436 -19.75 -36.91 64.61
CA PRO A 436 -19.67 -38.29 64.13
C PRO A 436 -20.40 -39.22 65.10
N GLY A 437 -21.67 -39.49 64.79
CA GLY A 437 -22.43 -40.54 65.46
C GLY A 437 -21.83 -41.91 65.18
N ILE A 438 -21.57 -42.67 66.24
CA ILE A 438 -21.30 -44.11 66.14
C ILE A 438 -22.62 -44.77 65.76
N SER A 439 -22.66 -45.44 64.62
CA SER A 439 -23.78 -46.27 64.18
C SER A 439 -24.00 -47.40 65.18
N GLN A 440 -24.97 -47.25 66.09
CA GLN A 440 -25.56 -48.36 66.82
C GLN A 440 -27.08 -48.30 66.72
N GLY A 441 -27.64 -49.37 66.15
CA GLY A 441 -29.07 -49.59 66.12
C GLY A 441 -29.58 -49.86 67.52
N GLN A 442 -30.33 -48.90 68.06
CA GLN A 442 -31.34 -49.17 69.07
C GLN A 442 -32.43 -48.11 68.94
N GLN A 443 -33.60 -48.53 68.45
CA GLN A 443 -34.82 -47.74 68.48
C GLN A 443 -35.30 -47.62 69.93
N LEU A 444 -35.36 -46.40 70.45
CA LEU A 444 -36.47 -45.92 71.29
C LEU A 444 -36.43 -44.38 71.28
N PRO A 445 -37.57 -43.66 71.13
CA PRO A 445 -37.57 -42.22 71.25
C PRO A 445 -37.36 -41.87 72.73
N THR A 446 -36.14 -41.48 73.10
CA THR A 446 -35.94 -40.80 74.38
C THR A 446 -36.56 -39.40 74.29
N PRO A 447 -37.00 -38.80 75.40
CA PRO A 447 -37.60 -37.45 75.43
C PRO A 447 -36.65 -36.31 74.99
N HIS A 448 -35.45 -36.62 74.50
CA HIS A 448 -34.32 -35.71 74.32
C HIS A 448 -34.09 -35.24 72.87
N GLY A 449 -35.08 -35.46 72.00
CA GLY A 449 -35.03 -35.04 70.58
C GLY A 449 -36.07 -33.97 70.20
N TYR A 450 -36.82 -33.42 71.16
CA TYR A 450 -37.91 -32.48 70.89
C TYR A 450 -37.42 -31.21 70.18
N ASP A 451 -36.29 -30.66 70.62
CA ASP A 451 -35.67 -29.47 70.02
C ASP A 451 -35.34 -29.67 68.55
N TRP A 452 -34.88 -30.87 68.16
CA TRP A 452 -34.61 -31.19 66.76
C TRP A 452 -35.89 -31.13 65.92
N GLN A 453 -37.01 -31.64 66.45
CA GLN A 453 -38.28 -31.65 65.73
C GLN A 453 -38.84 -30.24 65.56
N VAL A 454 -38.88 -29.44 66.64
CA VAL A 454 -39.37 -28.06 66.60
C VAL A 454 -38.48 -27.19 65.71
N GLY A 455 -37.16 -27.29 65.87
CA GLY A 455 -36.21 -26.49 65.09
C GLY A 455 -36.24 -26.82 63.60
N LEU A 456 -36.33 -28.12 63.25
CA LEU A 456 -36.47 -28.53 61.85
C LEU A 456 -37.81 -28.08 61.26
N TYR A 457 -38.90 -28.17 62.02
CA TYR A 457 -40.21 -27.72 61.57
C TYR A 457 -40.24 -26.21 61.28
N GLN A 458 -39.69 -25.39 62.17
CA GLN A 458 -39.65 -23.93 61.98
C GLN A 458 -38.80 -23.52 60.78
N VAL A 459 -37.68 -24.22 60.52
CA VAL A 459 -36.80 -23.92 59.38
C VAL A 459 -37.37 -24.43 58.06
N LEU A 460 -37.83 -25.69 58.01
CA LEU A 460 -38.15 -26.37 56.75
C LEU A 460 -39.61 -26.18 56.33
N VAL A 461 -40.53 -26.06 57.30
CA VAL A 461 -41.98 -25.92 57.04
C VAL A 461 -42.41 -24.47 57.14
N GLN A 462 -42.15 -23.82 58.29
CA GLN A 462 -42.59 -22.43 58.49
C GLN A 462 -41.71 -21.40 57.75
N GLN A 463 -40.45 -21.74 57.45
CA GLN A 463 -39.47 -20.86 56.79
C GLN A 463 -39.22 -19.52 57.50
N GLU A 464 -39.58 -19.42 58.80
CA GLU A 464 -39.39 -18.21 59.60
C GLU A 464 -37.94 -18.00 60.06
N MET A 465 -37.12 -19.05 59.95
CA MET A 465 -35.71 -19.06 60.32
C MET A 465 -34.88 -19.86 59.31
N SER A 466 -33.62 -19.51 59.18
CA SER A 466 -32.67 -20.29 58.39
C SER A 466 -31.71 -21.09 59.29
N MET A 467 -31.30 -22.24 58.80
CA MET A 467 -30.37 -23.13 59.47
C MET A 467 -28.92 -22.96 59.01
N ILE A 468 -27.98 -23.04 59.95
CA ILE A 468 -26.54 -23.08 59.74
C ILE A 468 -26.05 -24.45 60.23
N LEU A 469 -25.49 -25.26 59.32
CA LEU A 469 -24.96 -26.58 59.65
C LEU A 469 -23.45 -26.49 59.89
N ILE A 470 -22.99 -26.90 61.07
CA ILE A 470 -21.56 -26.98 61.42
C ILE A 470 -21.21 -28.44 61.64
N GLN A 471 -20.25 -28.95 60.87
CA GLN A 471 -19.73 -30.31 61.02
C GLN A 471 -18.42 -30.30 61.83
N LEU A 472 -18.41 -31.04 62.94
CA LEU A 472 -17.23 -31.31 63.73
C LEU A 472 -16.64 -32.67 63.33
N GLY A 473 -15.35 -32.71 62.99
CA GLY A 473 -14.67 -33.96 62.65
C GLY A 473 -15.03 -34.54 61.26
N LYS A 474 -14.58 -35.77 60.98
CA LYS A 474 -14.78 -36.45 59.69
C LYS A 474 -15.99 -37.39 59.78
N MET A 475 -17.09 -37.04 59.11
CA MET A 475 -18.26 -37.91 58.93
C MET A 475 -18.00 -38.90 57.79
N LYS A 476 -18.34 -40.17 58.00
CA LYS A 476 -18.35 -41.18 56.92
C LYS A 476 -19.67 -41.14 56.14
N ASP A 477 -20.81 -41.16 56.85
CA ASP A 477 -22.16 -41.11 56.27
C ASP A 477 -23.14 -40.28 57.12
N TYR A 478 -24.15 -39.68 56.47
CA TYR A 478 -25.21 -38.87 57.11
C TYR A 478 -26.51 -39.65 57.36
N SER A 479 -26.48 -40.97 57.19
CA SER A 479 -27.65 -41.86 57.28
C SER A 479 -28.31 -41.90 58.66
N HIS A 480 -27.60 -41.52 59.72
CA HIS A 480 -28.10 -41.43 61.09
C HIS A 480 -28.89 -40.15 61.37
N LEU A 481 -28.88 -39.16 60.46
CA LEU A 481 -29.58 -37.89 60.64
C LEU A 481 -31.03 -37.99 60.16
N PRO A 482 -31.96 -37.18 60.70
CA PRO A 482 -33.33 -37.14 60.23
C PRO A 482 -33.42 -36.87 58.72
N LEU A 483 -34.37 -37.53 58.04
CA LEU A 483 -34.60 -37.42 56.58
C LEU A 483 -34.70 -35.96 56.09
N ALA A 484 -35.35 -35.11 56.89
CA ALA A 484 -35.51 -33.69 56.61
C ALA A 484 -34.17 -32.95 56.49
N LEU A 485 -33.19 -33.33 57.32
CA LEU A 485 -31.85 -32.75 57.33
C LEU A 485 -30.95 -33.37 56.26
N GLN A 486 -31.12 -34.66 55.95
CA GLN A 486 -30.43 -35.29 54.81
C GLN A 486 -30.80 -34.61 53.48
N HIS A 487 -32.09 -34.31 53.27
CA HIS A 487 -32.54 -33.59 52.08
C HIS A 487 -32.01 -32.13 52.07
N HIS A 488 -31.89 -31.48 53.22
CA HIS A 488 -31.28 -30.14 53.30
C HIS A 488 -29.78 -30.15 53.01
N LEU A 489 -29.05 -31.17 53.47
CA LEU A 489 -27.60 -31.36 53.23
C LEU A 489 -27.26 -31.52 51.74
N GLN A 490 -28.20 -32.00 50.91
CA GLN A 490 -28.03 -32.05 49.45
C GLN A 490 -28.04 -30.65 48.82
N LYS A 491 -28.74 -29.68 49.44
CA LYS A 491 -28.85 -28.30 48.94
C LYS A 491 -27.78 -27.38 49.49
N THR A 492 -27.43 -27.53 50.77
CA THR A 492 -26.46 -26.68 51.47
C THR A 492 -25.40 -27.55 52.15
N PRO A 493 -24.13 -27.52 51.68
CA PRO A 493 -23.07 -28.30 52.32
C PRO A 493 -22.75 -27.74 53.72
N PRO A 494 -22.46 -28.62 54.71
CA PRO A 494 -22.17 -28.19 56.07
C PRO A 494 -20.79 -27.54 56.17
N LEU A 495 -20.66 -26.56 57.07
CA LEU A 495 -19.41 -25.88 57.34
C LEU A 495 -18.51 -26.77 58.21
N LYS A 496 -17.37 -27.17 57.66
CA LYS A 496 -16.43 -28.07 58.35
C LYS A 496 -15.50 -27.28 59.27
N TRP A 497 -15.52 -27.60 60.56
CA TRP A 497 -14.58 -27.03 61.53
C TRP A 497 -13.48 -28.03 61.87
N SER A 498 -12.24 -27.53 61.97
CA SER A 498 -11.05 -28.33 62.29
C SER A 498 -10.21 -27.64 63.35
N GLU A 499 -10.06 -28.32 64.49
CA GLU A 499 -9.26 -27.89 65.64
C GLU A 499 -7.77 -27.75 65.30
N ARG A 500 -7.24 -28.53 64.35
CA ARG A 500 -5.82 -28.51 63.96
C ARG A 500 -5.43 -27.30 63.10
N SER A 501 -6.37 -26.41 62.79
CA SER A 501 -6.07 -25.21 62.01
C SER A 501 -5.47 -24.13 62.92
N PRO A 502 -4.36 -23.46 62.53
CA PRO A 502 -3.69 -22.44 63.36
C PRO A 502 -4.55 -21.20 63.65
N HIS A 503 -5.74 -21.10 63.06
CA HIS A 503 -6.70 -20.00 63.22
C HIS A 503 -8.09 -20.49 63.67
N ALA A 504 -8.20 -21.69 64.26
CA ALA A 504 -9.48 -22.30 64.65
C ALA A 504 -10.33 -21.44 65.61
N THR A 505 -9.68 -20.60 66.43
CA THR A 505 -10.29 -19.66 67.39
C THR A 505 -10.33 -18.22 66.88
N SER A 506 -9.79 -17.92 65.70
CA SER A 506 -9.77 -16.55 65.16
C SER A 506 -11.05 -16.23 64.39
N ALA A 507 -11.71 -15.13 64.78
CA ALA A 507 -12.90 -14.62 64.10
C ALA A 507 -12.65 -14.22 62.62
N SER A 508 -11.38 -14.07 62.21
CA SER A 508 -10.97 -13.73 60.83
C SER A 508 -10.69 -14.95 59.94
N SER A 509 -10.79 -16.17 60.47
CA SER A 509 -10.62 -17.39 59.66
C SER A 509 -11.73 -17.55 58.61
N ARG A 510 -11.44 -18.26 57.51
CA ARG A 510 -12.41 -18.52 56.43
C ARG A 510 -13.70 -19.18 56.96
N PHE A 511 -13.57 -20.10 57.92
CA PHE A 511 -14.70 -20.77 58.56
C PHE A 511 -15.61 -19.76 59.27
N TRP A 512 -15.05 -18.96 60.18
CA TRP A 512 -15.83 -17.99 60.97
C TRP A 512 -16.36 -16.83 60.11
N LYS A 513 -15.65 -16.40 59.06
CA LYS A 513 -16.18 -15.45 58.06
C LYS A 513 -17.44 -15.99 57.37
N GLN A 514 -17.45 -17.27 56.99
CA GLN A 514 -18.60 -17.92 56.37
C GLN A 514 -19.77 -18.07 57.35
N VAL A 515 -19.50 -18.45 58.61
CA VAL A 515 -20.52 -18.49 59.68
C VAL A 515 -21.14 -17.10 59.87
N ARG A 516 -20.32 -16.05 59.99
CA ARG A 516 -20.78 -14.65 60.13
C ARG A 516 -21.58 -14.16 58.93
N TYR A 517 -21.23 -14.60 57.71
CA TYR A 517 -22.01 -14.29 56.52
C TYR A 517 -23.43 -14.88 56.59
N MET A 518 -23.59 -16.06 57.18
CA MET A 518 -24.88 -16.74 57.38
C MET A 518 -25.65 -16.28 58.63
N MET A 519 -24.99 -15.69 59.62
CA MET A 519 -25.63 -15.10 60.81
C MET A 519 -26.51 -13.89 60.46
N PRO A 520 -27.41 -13.42 61.36
CA PRO A 520 -28.14 -12.17 61.17
C PRO A 520 -27.17 -10.99 61.07
N ALA A 521 -27.57 -9.94 60.38
CA ALA A 521 -26.81 -8.68 60.37
C ALA A 521 -27.05 -7.95 61.70
N VAL A 522 -26.32 -8.33 62.74
CA VAL A 522 -26.26 -7.58 64.01
C VAL A 522 -25.19 -6.49 63.88
N PRO A 523 -25.34 -5.32 64.51
CA PRO A 523 -24.24 -4.38 64.65
C PRO A 523 -23.09 -5.08 65.38
N ALA A 524 -22.14 -5.61 64.62
CA ALA A 524 -20.85 -5.98 65.17
C ALA A 524 -20.22 -4.68 65.69
N LEU A 525 -20.02 -4.58 67.00
CA LEU A 525 -18.90 -3.81 67.51
C LEU A 525 -17.69 -4.35 66.74
N LEU A 526 -17.08 -3.48 65.93
CA LEU A 526 -15.90 -3.80 65.13
C LEU A 526 -14.97 -4.69 65.95
N CYS A 527 -14.79 -5.96 65.53
CA CYS A 527 -13.80 -6.83 66.15
C CYS A 527 -12.46 -6.08 66.11
N PRO A 528 -11.82 -5.75 67.24
CA PRO A 528 -10.71 -4.79 67.28
C PRO A 528 -9.44 -5.23 66.53
N ASN A 529 -9.41 -6.41 65.92
CA ASN A 529 -8.22 -6.95 65.26
C ASN A 529 -8.28 -6.95 63.71
N PHE A 530 -9.15 -6.14 63.11
CA PHE A 530 -9.24 -5.99 61.65
C PHE A 530 -8.28 -4.91 61.11
N CYS A 531 -7.04 -4.85 61.59
CA CYS A 531 -5.94 -4.10 60.96
C CYS A 531 -4.58 -4.68 61.37
N SER A 532 -4.14 -5.73 60.69
CA SER A 532 -2.72 -6.07 60.57
C SER A 532 -2.47 -6.59 59.16
N ALA A 533 -2.69 -5.71 58.18
CA ALA A 533 -2.00 -5.82 56.91
C ALA A 533 -0.68 -5.06 57.09
N LYS A 534 0.40 -5.80 57.34
CA LYS A 534 1.77 -5.27 57.43
C LYS A 534 2.17 -4.80 56.02
N ILE A 535 1.80 -3.58 55.66
CA ILE A 535 2.31 -2.90 54.48
C ILE A 535 3.75 -2.49 54.83
N ARG A 536 4.73 -3.20 54.28
CA ARG A 536 6.12 -2.75 54.24
C ARG A 536 6.16 -1.53 53.32
N SER A 537 6.15 -0.33 53.90
CA SER A 537 6.63 0.87 53.23
C SER A 537 8.14 0.76 53.08
N TYR A 538 8.61 0.69 51.84
CA TYR A 538 10.01 0.96 51.52
C TYR A 538 10.19 2.48 51.59
N GLU A 539 10.90 2.98 52.59
CA GLU A 539 11.42 4.34 52.62
C GLU A 539 12.54 4.45 51.57
N LEU A 540 12.30 5.28 50.55
CA LEU A 540 13.35 5.83 49.70
C LEU A 540 14.09 6.91 50.49
N SER A 541 15.36 6.65 50.77
CA SER A 541 16.32 7.63 51.26
C SER A 541 16.68 8.60 50.15
N GLU A 542 16.22 9.85 50.24
CA GLU A 542 16.86 10.98 49.58
C GLU A 542 17.92 11.57 50.52
N THR A 543 19.18 11.24 50.24
CA THR A 543 20.34 12.04 50.65
C THR A 543 20.83 12.78 49.42
N CYS A 544 20.56 14.09 49.37
CA CYS A 544 21.23 15.02 48.47
C CYS A 544 22.35 15.72 49.27
N CYS A 545 23.59 15.46 48.89
CA CYS A 545 24.71 16.39 49.03
C CYS A 545 24.95 17.04 47.67
#